data_AF-A0A447S294-F1
#
_entry.id   AF-A0A447S294-F1
#
_cell.length_a   1.000
_cell.length_b   1.000
_cell.length_c   1.000
_cell.angle_alpha   90.00
_cell.angle_beta   90.00
_cell.angle_gamma   90.00
#
_symmetry.space_group_name_H-M   'P 1'
#
loop_
_entity.id
_entity.type
_entity.pdbx_description
1 polymer ?
#
loop_
_entity_poly.entity_id
_entity_poly.type
_entity_poly.pdbx_seq_one_letter_code
_entity_poly.pdbx_strand_id
1 'polypeptide(L)'
;MAPSRKLGPVLPLPEGYTGHVRDPKVWRQDGRWYMVLGAQDVQQRGKVLLFYRQRPAGVAPGGEIAGHDVNGLANAGYMWECPDLFPLADTHLLICCPQGLAREAQRFLNTYPAVWMAGRFDAERGIFDHGPLHELDSGFEFYAPQTMQADDGRRLLVGWMGVPDGGRDASAHPRAGLDPSDDLRA
;
A
#
# COMPACT_ATOMS: atom_id res chain seq x y z
N MET A 1 -25.90 -0.07 -17.02
CA MET A 1 -24.97 0.72 -16.18
C MET A 1 -24.53 1.94 -16.98
N ALA A 2 -24.54 3.13 -16.38
CA ALA A 2 -23.91 4.30 -17.02
C ALA A 2 -22.39 4.07 -17.10
N PRO A 3 -21.73 4.45 -18.20
CA PRO A 3 -20.28 4.29 -18.32
C PRO A 3 -19.57 5.10 -17.24
N SER A 4 -18.54 4.51 -16.63
CA SER A 4 -17.66 5.23 -15.70
C SER A 4 -16.94 6.35 -16.44
N ARG A 5 -17.09 7.59 -15.96
CA ARG A 5 -16.42 8.78 -16.51
C ARG A 5 -15.17 9.11 -15.70
N LYS A 6 -14.01 9.28 -16.36
CA LYS A 6 -12.82 9.82 -15.71
C LYS A 6 -13.04 11.30 -15.38
N LEU A 7 -12.86 11.67 -14.12
CA LEU A 7 -13.02 13.05 -13.64
C LEU A 7 -11.70 13.86 -13.65
N GLY A 8 -10.57 13.21 -13.98
CA GLY A 8 -9.24 13.81 -13.88
C GLY A 8 -8.60 13.61 -12.51
N PRO A 9 -7.39 14.14 -12.30
CA PRO A 9 -6.70 14.07 -11.01
C PRO A 9 -7.43 14.89 -9.95
N VAL A 10 -7.51 14.35 -8.74
CA VAL A 10 -8.17 14.98 -7.58
C VAL A 10 -7.18 15.55 -6.57
N LEU A 11 -5.89 15.26 -6.74
CA LEU A 11 -4.78 15.66 -5.88
C LEU A 11 -3.61 16.10 -6.78
N PRO A 12 -3.04 17.31 -6.60
CA PRO A 12 -1.76 17.66 -7.22
C PRO A 12 -0.62 16.88 -6.54
N LEU A 13 0.58 16.92 -7.13
CA LEU A 13 1.79 16.42 -6.47
C LEU A 13 2.00 17.16 -5.13
N PRO A 14 2.01 16.47 -3.98
CA PRO A 14 2.29 17.09 -2.70
C PRO A 14 3.71 17.68 -2.65
N GLU A 15 3.84 18.88 -2.08
CA GLU A 15 5.14 19.51 -1.86
C GLU A 15 6.03 18.66 -0.93
N GLY A 16 7.33 18.61 -1.22
CA GLY A 16 8.29 17.79 -0.47
C GLY A 16 8.40 16.34 -0.95
N TYR A 17 7.64 15.95 -1.99
CA TYR A 17 7.67 14.61 -2.55
C TYR A 17 8.13 14.59 -4.01
N THR A 18 8.73 13.48 -4.41
CA THR A 18 9.12 13.20 -5.80
C THR A 18 7.90 12.85 -6.65
N GLY A 19 8.07 12.57 -7.95
CA GLY A 19 7.00 12.06 -8.82
C GLY A 19 6.40 10.72 -8.38
N HIS A 20 7.00 10.06 -7.40
CA HIS A 20 6.50 8.85 -6.78
C HIS A 20 5.50 9.19 -5.67
N VAL A 21 4.23 9.40 -6.06
CA VAL A 21 3.08 9.48 -5.15
C VAL A 21 1.92 8.72 -5.81
N ARG A 22 1.64 7.49 -5.34
CA ARG A 22 0.81 6.53 -6.08
C ARG A 22 0.09 5.52 -5.18
N ASP A 23 -0.69 4.66 -5.82
CA ASP A 23 -1.39 3.51 -5.25
C ASP A 23 -2.42 3.87 -4.16
N PRO A 24 -3.49 4.63 -4.50
CA PRO A 24 -4.46 5.07 -3.52
C PRO A 24 -5.28 3.91 -2.95
N LYS A 25 -5.37 3.85 -1.62
CA LYS A 25 -6.43 3.10 -0.92
C LYS A 25 -7.39 4.09 -0.29
N VAL A 26 -8.67 3.98 -0.62
CA VAL A 26 -9.74 4.89 -0.15
C VAL A 26 -10.74 4.12 0.71
N TRP A 27 -11.15 4.69 1.84
CA TRP A 27 -12.20 4.13 2.69
C TRP A 27 -13.05 5.22 3.35
N ARG A 28 -14.19 4.81 3.90
CA ARG A 28 -15.09 5.67 4.67
C ARG A 28 -15.16 5.19 6.11
N GLN A 29 -14.95 6.10 7.05
CA GLN A 29 -15.03 5.84 8.48
C GLN A 29 -15.62 7.09 9.16
N ASP A 30 -16.50 6.91 10.16
CA ASP A 30 -17.08 8.00 10.95
C ASP A 30 -17.68 9.14 10.11
N GLY A 31 -18.30 8.78 8.98
CA GLY A 31 -18.93 9.73 8.06
C GLY A 31 -17.96 10.56 7.20
N ARG A 32 -16.65 10.29 7.27
CA ARG A 32 -15.59 10.95 6.48
C ARG A 32 -14.89 9.96 5.55
N TRP A 33 -14.45 10.47 4.40
CA TRP A 33 -13.62 9.71 3.45
C TRP A 33 -12.15 9.98 3.74
N TYR A 34 -11.37 8.90 3.73
CA TYR A 34 -9.92 8.90 3.93
C TYR A 34 -9.25 8.23 2.74
N MET A 35 -7.98 8.56 2.53
CA MET A 35 -7.14 7.97 1.51
C MET A 35 -5.71 7.84 2.03
N VAL A 36 -5.06 6.72 1.75
CA VAL A 36 -3.61 6.60 1.90
C VAL A 36 -2.95 6.46 0.53
N LEU A 37 -1.74 7.00 0.40
CA LEU A 37 -0.90 6.94 -0.79
C LEU A 37 0.52 6.55 -0.41
N GLY A 38 1.13 5.71 -1.24
CA GLY A 38 2.55 5.41 -1.15
C GLY A 38 3.34 6.56 -1.74
N ALA A 39 4.41 6.99 -1.07
CA ALA A 39 5.20 8.13 -1.52
C ALA A 39 6.70 7.94 -1.29
N GLN A 40 7.49 8.73 -2.02
CA GLN A 40 8.91 8.95 -1.77
C GLN A 40 9.15 10.46 -1.61
N ASP A 41 9.70 10.86 -0.48
CA ASP A 41 10.09 12.26 -0.24
C ASP A 41 11.30 12.68 -1.08
N VAL A 42 11.59 13.99 -1.14
CA VAL A 42 12.73 14.51 -1.92
C VAL A 42 14.11 14.06 -1.41
N GLN A 43 14.19 13.48 -0.22
CA GLN A 43 15.37 12.82 0.33
C GLN A 43 15.45 11.33 -0.05
N GLN A 44 14.58 10.86 -0.95
CA GLN A 44 14.47 9.47 -1.38
C GLN A 44 14.12 8.48 -0.26
N ARG A 45 13.22 8.89 0.65
CA ARG A 45 12.77 8.04 1.75
C ARG A 45 11.31 7.65 1.55
N GLY A 46 11.00 6.37 1.77
CA GLY A 46 9.66 5.82 1.58
C GLY A 46 8.69 6.24 2.69
N LYS A 47 7.48 6.67 2.32
CA LYS A 47 6.43 7.20 3.20
C LYS A 47 5.06 6.65 2.83
N VAL A 48 4.14 6.64 3.80
CA VAL A 48 2.70 6.52 3.57
C VAL A 48 2.02 7.81 4.01
N LEU A 49 1.35 8.44 3.06
CA LEU A 49 0.68 9.71 3.27
C LEU A 49 -0.80 9.48 3.54
N LEU A 50 -1.32 10.13 4.57
CA LEU A 50 -2.75 10.20 4.84
C LEU A 50 -3.34 11.44 4.19
N PHE A 51 -4.54 11.27 3.66
CA PHE A 51 -5.40 12.34 3.19
C PHE A 51 -6.84 12.08 3.64
N TYR A 52 -7.62 13.15 3.73
CA TYR A 52 -9.05 13.04 4.00
C TYR A 52 -9.85 14.04 3.17
N ARG A 53 -11.12 13.74 2.95
CA ARG A 53 -12.03 14.66 2.24
C ARG A 53 -12.25 15.94 3.04
N GLN A 54 -12.07 17.07 2.38
CA GLN A 54 -12.44 18.40 2.87
C GLN A 54 -13.81 18.81 2.31
N ARG A 55 -14.63 19.50 3.13
CA ARG A 55 -15.95 20.02 2.72
C ARG A 55 -15.83 21.50 2.33
N PRO A 56 -16.60 22.00 1.34
CA PRO A 56 -17.60 21.29 0.54
C PRO A 56 -17.01 20.36 -0.54
N ALA A 57 -15.80 20.63 -1.03
CA ALA A 57 -15.06 19.81 -1.99
C ALA A 57 -13.55 19.86 -1.72
N GLY A 58 -12.82 18.83 -2.17
CA GLY A 58 -11.36 18.74 -2.06
C GLY A 58 -10.86 17.64 -1.13
N VAL A 59 -9.54 17.56 -1.06
CA VAL A 59 -8.78 16.62 -0.25
C VAL A 59 -7.73 17.42 0.52
N ALA A 60 -7.57 17.14 1.80
CA ALA A 60 -6.58 17.78 2.66
C ALA A 60 -5.59 16.74 3.21
N PRO A 61 -4.33 17.13 3.44
CA PRO A 61 -3.31 16.24 3.99
C PRO A 61 -3.61 15.93 5.47
N GLY A 62 -3.37 14.68 5.85
CA GLY A 62 -3.36 14.17 7.22
C GLY A 62 -1.97 13.90 7.77
N GLY A 63 -0.93 14.06 6.96
CA GLY A 63 0.48 13.85 7.35
C GLY A 63 1.03 12.49 6.94
N GLU A 64 2.25 12.20 7.39
CA GLU A 64 2.92 10.91 7.23
C GLU A 64 2.50 9.97 8.36
N ILE A 65 1.97 8.79 8.03
CA ILE A 65 1.47 7.84 9.04
C ILE A 65 2.37 6.62 9.25
N ALA A 66 3.26 6.36 8.29
CA ALA A 66 4.29 5.33 8.37
C ALA A 66 5.40 5.61 7.34
N GLY A 67 6.52 4.93 7.47
CA GLY A 67 7.67 5.08 6.58
C GLY A 67 8.94 5.46 7.33
N HIS A 68 10.00 5.74 6.57
CA HIS A 68 11.31 6.09 7.10
C HIS A 68 11.24 7.30 8.04
N ASP A 69 11.83 7.22 9.23
CA ASP A 69 11.77 8.19 10.33
C ASP A 69 10.35 8.51 10.84
N VAL A 70 9.34 7.74 10.48
CA VAL A 70 7.98 7.88 10.99
C VAL A 70 7.75 6.81 12.07
N ASN A 71 7.28 7.23 13.24
CA ASN A 71 6.92 6.35 14.37
C ASN A 71 8.03 5.35 14.75
N GLY A 72 9.31 5.76 14.65
CA GLY A 72 10.46 4.96 15.08
C GLY A 72 11.05 4.01 14.02
N LEU A 73 10.57 4.04 12.78
CA LEU A 73 11.13 3.22 11.69
C LEU A 73 12.36 3.88 11.05
N ALA A 74 13.56 3.58 11.54
CA ALA A 74 14.80 4.23 11.08
C ALA A 74 15.21 3.86 9.63
N ASN A 75 15.02 2.61 9.18
CA ASN A 75 15.52 2.15 7.87
C ASN A 75 14.41 1.43 7.09
N ALA A 76 13.46 2.19 6.59
CA ALA A 76 12.25 1.66 5.93
C ALA A 76 12.34 1.63 4.39
N GLY A 77 13.53 1.73 3.79
CA GLY A 77 13.69 1.77 2.34
C GLY A 77 13.32 3.12 1.71
N TYR A 78 13.41 3.19 0.38
CA TYR A 78 13.34 4.44 -0.37
C TYR A 78 11.94 4.74 -0.94
N MET A 79 11.04 3.76 -1.03
CA MET A 79 9.68 3.91 -1.55
C MET A 79 8.76 2.86 -0.91
N TRP A 80 7.51 3.21 -0.61
CA TRP A 80 6.49 2.26 -0.14
C TRP A 80 5.34 2.19 -1.12
N GLU A 81 5.18 1.06 -1.81
CA GLU A 81 4.10 0.86 -2.77
C GLU A 81 2.87 0.20 -2.13
N CYS A 82 1.73 0.32 -2.82
CA CYS A 82 0.51 -0.42 -2.52
C CYS A 82 0.07 -0.39 -1.04
N PRO A 83 -0.02 0.78 -0.38
CA PRO A 83 -0.50 0.83 0.99
C PRO A 83 -1.97 0.41 1.08
N ASP A 84 -2.28 -0.39 2.08
CA ASP A 84 -3.64 -0.79 2.43
C ASP A 84 -3.85 -0.74 3.95
N LEU A 85 -4.55 0.30 4.42
CA LEU A 85 -4.88 0.51 5.83
C LEU A 85 -6.32 0.08 6.10
N PHE A 86 -6.51 -0.74 7.13
CA PHE A 86 -7.84 -1.20 7.48
C PHE A 86 -8.00 -1.75 8.90
N PRO A 87 -9.23 -1.77 9.46
CA PRO A 87 -9.50 -2.44 10.72
C PRO A 87 -9.56 -3.96 10.58
N LEU A 88 -9.00 -4.67 11.55
CA LEU A 88 -9.09 -6.11 11.73
C LEU A 88 -9.21 -6.42 13.23
N ALA A 89 -10.37 -6.95 13.64
CA ALA A 89 -10.73 -7.10 15.05
C ALA A 89 -10.62 -5.75 15.81
N ASP A 90 -9.82 -5.70 16.87
CA ASP A 90 -9.61 -4.53 17.74
C ASP A 90 -8.38 -3.69 17.36
N THR A 91 -7.71 -4.02 16.25
CA THR A 91 -6.53 -3.31 15.73
C THR A 91 -6.76 -2.81 14.29
N HIS A 92 -5.83 -2.01 13.80
CA HIS A 92 -5.68 -1.73 12.37
C HIS A 92 -4.44 -2.44 11.84
N LEU A 93 -4.50 -2.86 10.58
CA LEU A 93 -3.36 -3.32 9.81
C LEU A 93 -3.06 -2.31 8.70
N LEU A 94 -1.78 -1.98 8.53
CA LEU A 94 -1.24 -1.34 7.34
C LEU A 94 -0.40 -2.38 6.59
N ILE A 95 -0.84 -2.75 5.39
CA ILE A 95 -0.05 -3.53 4.44
C ILE A 95 0.64 -2.57 3.47
N CYS A 96 1.88 -2.86 3.07
CA CYS A 96 2.60 -2.10 2.05
C CYS A 96 3.71 -2.96 1.41
N CYS A 97 4.38 -2.39 0.41
CA CYS A 97 5.51 -3.00 -0.29
C CYS A 97 6.71 -2.04 -0.27
N PRO A 98 7.55 -2.07 0.78
CA PRO A 98 8.75 -1.24 0.85
C PRO A 98 9.79 -1.71 -0.17
N GLN A 99 10.35 -0.76 -0.93
CA GLN A 99 11.47 -0.98 -1.82
C GLN A 99 12.78 -0.52 -1.16
N GLY A 100 13.84 -1.31 -1.29
CA GLY A 100 15.14 -1.01 -0.69
C GLY A 100 15.24 -1.33 0.80
N LEU A 101 14.35 -2.20 1.33
CA LEU A 101 14.49 -2.74 2.67
C LEU A 101 15.74 -3.64 2.73
N ALA A 102 16.52 -3.54 3.81
CA ALA A 102 17.68 -4.39 4.00
C ALA A 102 17.25 -5.85 4.20
N ARG A 103 17.92 -6.77 3.50
CA ARG A 103 17.70 -8.21 3.67
C ARG A 103 18.19 -8.65 5.05
N GLU A 104 17.42 -9.52 5.71
CA GLU A 104 17.84 -10.21 6.93
C GLU A 104 18.17 -11.67 6.60
N ALA A 105 18.73 -12.42 7.56
CA ALA A 105 19.15 -13.80 7.34
C ALA A 105 18.02 -14.73 6.85
N GLN A 106 16.78 -14.47 7.24
CA GLN A 106 15.61 -15.29 6.93
C GLN A 106 14.36 -14.48 6.55
N ARG A 107 14.48 -13.15 6.42
CA ARG A 107 13.35 -12.25 6.18
C ARG A 107 13.72 -11.23 5.12
N PHE A 108 12.71 -10.73 4.41
CA PHE A 108 12.86 -9.68 3.40
C PHE A 108 13.81 -10.12 2.28
N LEU A 109 13.72 -11.39 1.87
CA LEU A 109 14.63 -11.98 0.89
C LEU A 109 14.21 -11.65 -0.55
N ASN A 110 12.93 -11.38 -0.79
CA ASN A 110 12.42 -10.92 -2.08
C ASN A 110 13.02 -9.54 -2.42
N THR A 111 13.15 -9.23 -3.72
CA THR A 111 13.63 -7.91 -4.18
C THR A 111 12.85 -6.78 -3.51
N TYR A 112 11.53 -6.92 -3.48
CA TYR A 112 10.62 -6.05 -2.76
C TYR A 112 9.62 -6.93 -1.98
N PRO A 113 9.71 -7.00 -0.64
CA PRO A 113 8.79 -7.80 0.16
C PRO A 113 7.43 -7.10 0.33
N ALA A 114 6.36 -7.89 0.45
CA ALA A 114 5.10 -7.40 1.02
C ALA A 114 5.16 -7.51 2.54
N VAL A 115 4.80 -6.45 3.25
CA VAL A 115 4.89 -6.37 4.70
C VAL A 115 3.59 -5.87 5.31
N TRP A 116 3.41 -6.11 6.61
CA TRP A 116 2.32 -5.55 7.40
C TRP A 116 2.81 -5.01 8.74
N MET A 117 2.06 -4.07 9.30
CA MET A 117 2.20 -3.58 10.68
C MET A 117 0.83 -3.52 11.33
N ALA A 118 0.74 -3.94 12.60
CA ALA A 118 -0.44 -3.76 13.41
C ALA A 118 -0.31 -2.51 14.29
N GLY A 119 -1.41 -1.78 14.47
CA GLY A 119 -1.42 -0.57 15.28
C GLY A 119 -2.79 0.01 15.51
N ARG A 120 -2.82 1.17 16.18
CA ARG A 120 -4.03 1.96 16.39
C ARG A 120 -4.02 3.16 15.45
N PHE A 121 -4.98 3.21 14.55
CA PHE A 121 -5.23 4.40 13.74
C PHE A 121 -6.20 5.35 14.48
N ASP A 122 -5.70 6.54 14.80
CA ASP A 122 -6.48 7.66 15.32
C ASP A 122 -6.84 8.58 14.14
N ALA A 123 -8.08 8.47 13.68
CA ALA A 123 -8.58 9.17 12.50
C ALA A 123 -8.82 10.68 12.73
N GLU A 124 -8.92 11.12 13.99
CA GLU A 124 -9.06 12.53 14.35
C GLU A 124 -7.70 13.23 14.33
N ARG A 125 -6.68 12.57 14.91
CA ARG A 125 -5.32 13.07 14.98
C ARG A 125 -4.51 12.80 13.71
N GLY A 126 -4.95 11.86 12.88
CA GLY A 126 -4.22 11.42 11.69
C GLY A 126 -2.95 10.63 12.03
N ILE A 127 -2.95 9.90 13.14
CA ILE A 127 -1.78 9.17 13.65
C ILE A 127 -2.05 7.67 13.53
N PHE A 128 -1.06 6.91 13.07
CA PHE A 128 -1.07 5.45 13.12
C PHE A 128 0.05 4.97 14.04
N ASP A 129 -0.29 4.72 15.31
CA ASP A 129 0.66 4.20 16.29
C ASP A 129 0.81 2.69 16.07
N HIS A 130 1.93 2.25 15.52
CA HIS A 130 2.10 0.89 15.01
C HIS A 130 3.36 0.21 15.53
N GLY A 131 3.29 -1.12 15.56
CA GLY A 131 4.41 -1.99 15.89
C GLY A 131 5.44 -2.13 14.76
N PRO A 132 6.33 -3.12 14.85
CA PRO A 132 7.38 -3.33 13.85
C PRO A 132 6.83 -3.88 12.53
N LEU A 133 7.67 -3.85 11.50
CA LEU A 133 7.40 -4.45 10.20
C LEU A 133 7.47 -5.99 10.30
N HIS A 134 6.43 -6.65 9.79
CA HIS A 134 6.35 -8.09 9.63
C HIS A 134 6.24 -8.45 8.15
N GLU A 135 6.91 -9.51 7.72
CA GLU A 135 6.73 -10.02 6.36
C GLU A 135 5.33 -10.65 6.26
N LEU A 136 4.62 -10.36 5.17
CA LEU A 136 3.26 -10.85 4.97
C LEU A 136 3.24 -12.28 4.41
N ASP A 137 4.16 -12.56 3.48
CA ASP A 137 4.32 -13.85 2.83
C ASP A 137 5.81 -14.10 2.62
N SER A 138 6.30 -15.27 3.07
CA SER A 138 7.72 -15.66 2.97
C SER A 138 8.02 -16.54 1.75
N GLY A 139 7.07 -16.65 0.82
CA GLY A 139 7.26 -17.27 -0.48
C GLY A 139 8.10 -16.41 -1.44
N PHE A 140 8.55 -17.03 -2.52
CA PHE A 140 9.51 -16.42 -3.45
C PHE A 140 8.87 -15.44 -4.45
N GLU A 141 7.55 -15.52 -4.66
CA GLU A 141 6.82 -14.69 -5.63
C GLU A 141 5.48 -14.21 -5.04
N PHE A 142 5.54 -13.12 -4.27
CA PHE A 142 4.35 -12.45 -3.73
C PHE A 142 4.58 -10.94 -3.60
N TYR A 143 3.75 -10.14 -4.25
CA TYR A 143 3.88 -8.68 -4.29
C TYR A 143 2.53 -7.96 -4.44
N ALA A 144 2.51 -6.64 -4.18
CA ALA A 144 1.37 -5.74 -4.41
C ALA A 144 0.00 -6.27 -3.94
N PRO A 145 -0.14 -6.76 -2.69
CA PRO A 145 -1.42 -7.22 -2.18
C PRO A 145 -2.41 -6.07 -2.03
N GLN A 146 -3.68 -6.34 -2.34
CA GLN A 146 -4.79 -5.45 -2.03
C GLN A 146 -5.91 -6.23 -1.33
N THR A 147 -6.54 -5.58 -0.36
CA THR A 147 -7.69 -6.13 0.36
C THR A 147 -9.00 -5.44 0.02
N MET A 148 -10.08 -6.19 0.17
CA MET A 148 -11.46 -5.69 0.12
C MET A 148 -12.28 -6.37 1.20
N GLN A 149 -13.25 -5.66 1.77
CA GLN A 149 -14.26 -6.25 2.63
C GLN A 149 -15.42 -6.75 1.78
N ALA A 150 -15.77 -8.02 1.91
CA ALA A 150 -16.94 -8.62 1.29
C ALA A 150 -18.20 -8.32 2.11
N ASP A 151 -19.37 -8.46 1.48
CA ASP A 151 -20.68 -8.19 2.11
C ASP A 151 -20.96 -9.10 3.31
N ASP A 152 -20.34 -10.27 3.37
CA ASP A 152 -20.42 -11.21 4.50
C ASP A 152 -19.45 -10.89 5.66
N GLY A 153 -18.76 -9.75 5.57
CA GLY A 153 -17.84 -9.26 6.59
C GLY A 153 -16.42 -9.80 6.48
N ARG A 154 -16.16 -10.79 5.62
CA ARG A 154 -14.79 -11.29 5.39
C ARG A 154 -13.93 -10.22 4.76
N ARG A 155 -12.62 -10.27 5.04
CA ARG A 155 -11.60 -9.52 4.31
C ARG A 155 -10.90 -10.44 3.34
N LEU A 156 -11.07 -10.16 2.06
CA LEU A 156 -10.40 -10.87 0.98
C LEU A 156 -9.08 -10.15 0.68
N LEU A 157 -8.01 -10.91 0.53
CA LEU A 157 -6.71 -10.42 0.11
C LEU A 157 -6.32 -11.11 -1.20
N VAL A 158 -5.88 -10.32 -2.18
CA VAL A 158 -5.32 -10.83 -3.43
C VAL A 158 -3.98 -10.17 -3.64
N GLY A 159 -2.95 -10.98 -3.89
CA GLY A 159 -1.59 -10.53 -4.20
C GLY A 159 -1.17 -10.97 -5.59
N TRP A 160 -0.23 -10.23 -6.17
CA TRP A 160 0.40 -10.59 -7.43
C TRP A 160 1.50 -11.62 -7.19
N MET A 161 1.42 -12.76 -7.87
CA MET A 161 2.51 -13.72 -7.97
C MET A 161 3.49 -13.30 -9.06
N GLY A 162 4.47 -12.50 -8.65
CA GLY A 162 5.55 -11.98 -9.48
C GLY A 162 6.32 -10.91 -8.73
N VAL A 163 7.56 -10.67 -9.12
CA VAL A 163 8.40 -9.62 -8.52
C VAL A 163 8.79 -8.65 -9.63
N PRO A 164 8.50 -7.34 -9.52
CA PRO A 164 9.02 -6.35 -10.44
C PRO A 164 10.55 -6.43 -10.47
N ASP A 165 11.15 -6.31 -11.65
CA ASP A 165 12.61 -6.39 -11.87
C ASP A 165 13.27 -7.73 -11.49
N GLY A 166 12.49 -8.76 -11.13
CA GLY A 166 12.98 -10.13 -11.04
C GLY A 166 13.43 -10.57 -12.42
N GLY A 167 14.70 -10.97 -12.56
CA GLY A 167 15.30 -11.42 -13.81
C GLY A 167 14.54 -12.60 -14.40
N ARG A 168 13.47 -12.32 -15.16
CA ARG A 168 12.83 -13.26 -16.05
C ARG A 168 13.63 -13.21 -17.34
N ASP A 169 14.16 -14.36 -17.74
CA ASP A 169 14.53 -14.55 -19.13
C ASP A 169 13.23 -14.44 -19.95
N ALA A 170 12.95 -13.22 -20.43
CA ALA A 170 11.73 -12.85 -21.14
C ALA A 170 11.55 -13.60 -22.47
N SER A 171 12.51 -14.45 -22.83
CA SER A 171 12.48 -15.33 -23.99
C SER A 171 11.67 -16.63 -23.78
N ALA A 172 11.35 -17.01 -22.53
CA ALA A 172 10.78 -18.34 -22.27
C ALA A 172 9.24 -18.40 -22.31
N HIS A 173 8.49 -17.41 -21.83
CA HIS A 173 7.02 -17.46 -21.78
C HIS A 173 6.35 -16.08 -21.98
N PRO A 174 5.49 -15.90 -23.00
CA PRO A 174 4.95 -14.59 -23.40
C PRO A 174 3.79 -14.06 -22.52
N ARG A 175 3.46 -14.67 -21.39
CA ARG A 175 2.38 -14.20 -20.50
C ARG A 175 2.92 -13.80 -19.13
N ALA A 176 2.89 -12.51 -18.84
CA ALA A 176 3.18 -11.96 -17.51
C ALA A 176 1.86 -11.54 -16.84
N GLY A 177 1.55 -12.12 -15.69
CA GLY A 177 0.30 -11.93 -14.94
C GLY A 177 -0.68 -13.09 -15.15
N LEU A 178 -1.16 -13.69 -14.06
CA LEU A 178 -2.27 -14.65 -14.08
C LEU A 178 -3.58 -13.85 -14.01
N ASP A 179 -4.32 -13.81 -15.11
CA ASP A 179 -5.72 -13.37 -15.11
C ASP A 179 -6.58 -14.49 -14.51
N PRO A 180 -7.34 -14.26 -13.44
CA PRO A 180 -8.21 -15.26 -12.82
C PRO A 180 -9.28 -15.85 -13.75
N SER A 181 -9.50 -15.27 -14.94
CA SER A 181 -10.45 -15.78 -15.94
C SER A 181 -9.92 -16.91 -16.83
N ASP A 182 -8.60 -17.20 -16.80
CA ASP A 182 -7.99 -18.24 -17.63
C ASP A 182 -8.16 -19.67 -17.07
N ASP A 183 -8.51 -19.83 -15.79
CA ASP A 183 -8.64 -21.15 -15.12
C ASP A 183 -10.04 -21.80 -15.25
N LEU A 184 -10.99 -21.17 -15.95
CA LEU A 184 -12.34 -21.75 -16.19
C LEU A 184 -12.44 -22.55 -17.49
N ARG A 185 -11.31 -22.91 -18.10
CA ARG A 185 -11.24 -23.80 -19.26
C ARG A 185 -10.14 -24.86 -19.10
N ALA A 186 -10.32 -25.75 -18.13
CA ALA A 186 -9.67 -27.05 -18.07
C ALA A 186 -10.66 -28.09 -17.54
#